data_AF-A0A7U9XG07-F1
#
_entry.id   AF-A0A7U9XG07-F1
#
_cell.length_a   1.000
_cell.length_b   1.000
_cell.length_c   1.000
_cell.angle_alpha   90.00
_cell.angle_beta   90.00
_cell.angle_gamma   90.00
#
_symmetry.space_group_name_H-M   'P 1'
#
loop_
_entity.id
_entity.type
_entity.pdbx_description
1 polymer ?
#
loop_
_entity_poly.entity_id
_entity_poly.type
_entity_poly.pdbx_seq_one_letter_code
_entity_poly.pdbx_strand_id
1 'polypeptide(L)'
;MLTIEAFEMVDEGERIALYHPAQKGIDGQNIFGEVLHANTGTEKKPLKGEGFMIAPDGVTYVSRLNGKFEYLNGRIIITNMVIVREDVTAVTGKLVVDGSVYVIGSVYSGGYIEAAGDIIVEHNVEAGKLIAGGNIMIKKGSCSKNDCFIEAKGEVSGSFFEAANIDADGNVRANYIMNSNINTMGKVIVSGSKGMLLGGRACAIKGIDTYNLGNKSHIKTYLEVGRTALYHKKQALFKAQRAKILDELSMLEEQWNRILQSLPPDKEKAEQLIQKLNAAIVAKDHELADLDADVSKLANITQQNTKAVIVRGFDFEGSNIEINTAKYTLPTRVSRAVFKLKNNKVVMVKL
;
A
#
# COMPACT_ATOMS: atom_id res chain seq x y z
N MET A 1 -19.91 0.24 -7.49
CA MET A 1 -19.60 -0.50 -6.24
C MET A 1 -18.09 -0.54 -6.15
N LEU A 2 -17.45 -0.30 -4.99
CA LEU A 2 -16.02 -0.55 -4.87
C LEU A 2 -15.78 -2.03 -5.17
N THR A 3 -15.04 -2.33 -6.24
CA THR A 3 -14.53 -3.67 -6.47
C THR A 3 -13.34 -3.83 -5.54
N ILE A 4 -13.52 -4.58 -4.46
CA ILE A 4 -12.40 -4.98 -3.61
C ILE A 4 -11.50 -5.86 -4.50
N GLU A 5 -10.22 -5.50 -4.61
CA GLU A 5 -9.28 -6.22 -5.45
C GLU A 5 -9.26 -7.70 -5.01
N ALA A 6 -9.49 -8.60 -5.95
CA ALA A 6 -9.35 -10.03 -5.68
C ALA A 6 -7.85 -10.32 -5.51
N PHE A 7 -7.50 -11.06 -4.46
CA PHE A 7 -6.17 -11.64 -4.35
C PHE A 7 -6.23 -13.07 -4.89
N GLU A 8 -5.12 -13.54 -5.45
CA GLU A 8 -4.97 -14.90 -5.94
C GLU A 8 -4.11 -15.70 -4.97
N MET A 9 -4.53 -16.92 -4.69
CA MET A 9 -3.74 -17.89 -3.95
C MET A 9 -3.28 -18.96 -4.92
N VAL A 10 -2.09 -19.50 -4.66
CA VAL A 10 -1.53 -20.63 -5.39
C VAL A 10 -1.05 -21.67 -4.40
N ASP A 11 -1.25 -22.93 -4.75
CA ASP A 11 -0.72 -24.06 -4.01
C ASP A 11 0.72 -24.37 -4.45
N GLU A 12 1.51 -24.96 -3.55
CA GLU A 12 2.84 -25.48 -3.88
C GLU A 12 2.71 -26.54 -4.99
N GLY A 13 3.52 -26.41 -6.04
CA GLY A 13 3.44 -27.28 -7.22
C GLY A 13 2.41 -26.85 -8.25
N GLU A 14 1.60 -25.81 -8.00
CA GLU A 14 0.66 -25.29 -8.98
C GLU A 14 1.37 -24.60 -10.16
N ARG A 15 0.88 -24.84 -11.38
CA ARG A 15 1.37 -24.18 -12.58
C ARG A 15 0.81 -22.77 -12.68
N ILE A 16 1.67 -21.78 -12.43
CA ILE A 16 1.30 -20.36 -12.38
C ILE A 16 1.47 -19.63 -13.71
N ALA A 17 2.36 -20.09 -14.58
CA ALA A 17 2.54 -19.50 -15.92
C ALA A 17 3.13 -20.51 -16.91
N LEU A 18 2.88 -20.26 -18.19
CA LEU A 18 3.47 -20.99 -19.32
C LEU A 18 4.16 -19.99 -20.25
N TYR A 19 5.45 -20.19 -20.47
CA TYR A 19 6.20 -19.42 -21.43
C TYR A 19 5.96 -19.96 -22.84
N HIS A 20 5.61 -19.05 -23.75
CA HIS A 20 5.42 -19.36 -25.16
C HIS A 20 6.59 -18.80 -25.96
N PRO A 21 7.50 -19.66 -26.47
CA PRO A 21 8.60 -19.23 -27.31
C PRO A 21 8.12 -18.55 -28.59
N ALA A 22 8.90 -17.61 -29.11
CA ALA A 22 8.60 -16.99 -30.38
C ALA A 22 8.62 -18.01 -31.53
N GLN A 23 7.58 -17.99 -32.36
CA GLN A 23 7.46 -18.83 -33.53
C GLN A 23 7.73 -18.03 -34.82
N LYS A 24 8.28 -18.71 -35.82
CA LYS A 24 8.40 -18.13 -37.16
C LYS A 24 7.01 -17.93 -37.75
N GLY A 25 6.80 -16.78 -38.38
CA GLY A 25 5.62 -16.54 -39.20
C GLY A 25 5.61 -17.49 -40.38
N ILE A 26 4.42 -17.90 -40.82
CA ILE A 26 4.23 -18.71 -42.03
C ILE A 26 3.74 -17.76 -43.12
N ASP A 27 4.52 -17.62 -44.18
CA ASP A 27 4.19 -16.78 -45.32
C ASP A 27 2.87 -17.24 -45.96
N GLY A 28 2.00 -16.28 -46.27
CA GLY A 28 0.75 -16.52 -46.96
C GLY A 28 0.89 -16.33 -48.47
N GLN A 29 -0.19 -16.61 -49.20
CA GLN A 29 -0.28 -16.31 -50.63
C GLN A 29 -1.65 -15.73 -50.93
N ASN A 30 -1.71 -14.64 -51.71
CA ASN A 30 -2.98 -14.09 -52.15
C ASN A 30 -3.54 -14.85 -53.36
N ILE A 31 -4.77 -14.53 -53.78
CA ILE A 31 -5.44 -15.15 -54.94
C ILE A 31 -4.73 -14.89 -56.27
N PHE A 32 -3.77 -13.96 -56.31
CA PHE A 32 -2.97 -13.63 -57.50
C PHE A 32 -1.62 -14.35 -57.51
N GLY A 33 -1.33 -15.18 -56.50
CA GLY A 33 -0.09 -15.94 -56.40
C GLY A 33 1.07 -15.19 -55.75
N GLU A 34 0.86 -13.96 -55.25
CA GLU A 34 1.91 -13.19 -54.59
C GLU A 34 2.11 -13.63 -53.14
N VAL A 35 3.37 -13.77 -52.73
CA VAL A 35 3.74 -14.17 -51.36
C VAL A 35 3.54 -13.00 -50.40
N LEU A 36 2.77 -13.22 -49.35
CA LEU A 36 2.60 -12.30 -48.24
C LEU A 36 3.53 -12.72 -47.10
N HIS A 37 4.66 -12.05 -46.95
CA HIS A 37 5.63 -12.36 -45.91
C HIS A 37 5.03 -12.18 -44.51
N ALA A 38 5.16 -13.20 -43.68
CA ALA A 38 4.68 -13.17 -42.31
C ALA A 38 5.71 -12.57 -41.36
N ASN A 39 5.23 -11.82 -40.38
CA ASN A 39 6.08 -11.31 -39.32
C ASN A 39 6.48 -12.46 -38.37
N THR A 40 7.77 -12.58 -38.10
CA THR A 40 8.27 -13.51 -37.07
C THR A 40 7.90 -13.00 -35.67
N GLY A 41 7.51 -13.91 -34.78
CA GLY A 41 7.22 -13.55 -33.39
C GLY A 41 8.42 -12.92 -32.70
N THR A 42 8.18 -11.97 -31.80
CA THR A 42 9.25 -11.36 -30.99
C THR A 42 9.44 -12.14 -29.69
N GLU A 43 10.66 -12.59 -29.43
CA GLU A 43 11.00 -13.31 -28.20
C GLU A 43 10.91 -12.37 -26.98
N LYS A 44 10.20 -12.81 -25.93
CA LYS A 44 10.10 -12.06 -24.68
C LYS A 44 11.10 -12.58 -23.67
N LYS A 45 11.52 -11.74 -22.72
CA LYS A 45 12.38 -12.23 -21.63
C LYS A 45 11.56 -13.16 -20.72
N PRO A 46 12.18 -14.23 -20.18
CA PRO A 46 11.57 -15.04 -19.12
C PRO A 46 11.05 -14.18 -17.97
N LEU A 47 9.94 -14.59 -17.36
CA LEU A 47 9.43 -13.92 -16.17
C LEU A 47 10.42 -14.10 -15.02
N LYS A 48 10.57 -13.07 -14.20
CA LYS A 48 11.44 -13.09 -13.03
C LYS A 48 10.63 -12.91 -11.77
N GLY A 49 11.20 -13.26 -10.63
CA GLY A 49 10.65 -12.94 -9.33
C GLY A 49 10.92 -14.02 -8.29
N GLU A 50 10.00 -14.16 -7.34
CA GLU A 50 10.22 -14.90 -6.09
C GLU A 50 9.10 -15.89 -5.81
N GLY A 51 9.43 -16.97 -5.10
CA GLY A 51 8.46 -17.98 -4.66
C GLY A 51 8.01 -18.97 -5.74
N PHE A 52 8.63 -18.98 -6.92
CA PHE A 52 8.39 -19.97 -7.98
C PHE A 52 9.70 -20.56 -8.50
N MET A 53 9.59 -21.65 -9.26
CA MET A 53 10.68 -22.26 -10.02
C MET A 53 10.26 -22.58 -11.46
N ILE A 54 11.24 -22.69 -12.36
CA ILE A 54 11.02 -23.14 -13.74
C ILE A 54 11.18 -24.66 -13.76
N ALA A 55 10.19 -25.36 -14.31
CA ALA A 55 10.20 -26.80 -14.43
C ALA A 55 11.29 -27.28 -15.42
N PRO A 56 11.63 -28.59 -15.42
CA PRO A 56 12.66 -29.13 -16.31
C PRO A 56 12.42 -28.93 -17.81
N ASP A 57 11.17 -28.66 -18.22
CA ASP A 57 10.82 -28.33 -19.60
C ASP A 57 11.29 -26.94 -20.05
N GLY A 58 11.78 -26.10 -19.13
CA GLY A 58 12.30 -24.76 -19.39
C GLY A 58 11.23 -23.71 -19.71
N VAL A 59 9.95 -24.08 -19.73
CA VAL A 59 8.85 -23.20 -20.16
C VAL A 59 7.71 -23.12 -19.15
N THR A 60 7.59 -24.08 -18.24
CA THR A 60 6.53 -24.11 -17.22
C THR A 60 7.02 -23.51 -15.91
N TYR A 61 6.23 -22.61 -15.34
CA TYR A 61 6.51 -21.93 -14.08
C TYR A 61 5.61 -22.54 -13.01
N VAL A 62 6.22 -22.94 -11.89
CA VAL A 62 5.56 -23.70 -10.83
C VAL A 62 5.82 -23.03 -9.49
N SER A 63 4.78 -22.92 -8.66
CA SER A 63 4.92 -22.36 -7.31
C SER A 63 5.81 -23.23 -6.41
N ARG A 64 6.67 -22.59 -5.61
CA ARG A 64 7.54 -23.24 -4.61
C ARG A 64 6.89 -23.31 -3.22
N LEU A 65 5.77 -22.61 -3.01
CA LEU A 65 5.11 -22.55 -1.70
C LEU A 65 3.63 -22.23 -1.85
N ASN A 66 2.83 -22.64 -0.87
CA ASN A 66 1.46 -22.15 -0.72
C ASN A 66 1.50 -20.67 -0.35
N GLY A 67 0.87 -19.81 -1.13
CA GLY A 67 1.04 -18.37 -0.91
C GLY A 67 0.12 -17.47 -1.71
N LYS A 68 0.21 -16.18 -1.37
CA LYS A 68 -0.43 -15.10 -2.14
C LYS A 68 0.38 -14.87 -3.42
N PHE A 69 -0.28 -14.95 -4.56
CA PHE A 69 0.30 -14.67 -5.87
C PHE A 69 0.10 -13.20 -6.26
N GLU A 70 1.16 -12.56 -6.72
CA GLU A 70 1.13 -11.20 -7.26
C GLU A 70 1.96 -11.09 -8.54
N TYR A 71 1.40 -10.42 -9.55
CA TYR A 71 2.13 -10.07 -10.78
C TYR A 71 2.30 -8.55 -10.88
N LEU A 72 3.48 -8.07 -10.51
CA LEU A 72 3.80 -6.65 -10.39
C LEU A 72 5.03 -6.29 -11.23
N ASN A 73 4.89 -5.28 -12.09
CA ASN A 73 6.00 -4.75 -12.90
C ASN A 73 6.75 -5.82 -13.72
N GLY A 74 6.03 -6.81 -14.24
CA GLY A 74 6.60 -7.91 -15.02
C GLY A 74 7.29 -8.98 -14.17
N ARG A 75 7.05 -8.99 -12.85
CA ARG A 75 7.58 -10.00 -11.92
C ARG A 75 6.47 -10.75 -11.21
N ILE A 76 6.70 -12.04 -10.98
CA ILE A 76 5.84 -12.89 -10.15
C ILE A 76 6.40 -12.92 -8.73
N ILE A 77 5.57 -12.65 -7.73
CA ILE A 77 5.94 -12.75 -6.31
C ILE A 77 4.93 -13.67 -5.64
N ILE A 78 5.42 -14.73 -5.00
CA ILE A 78 4.61 -15.61 -4.17
C ILE A 78 5.12 -15.53 -2.74
N THR A 79 4.29 -14.97 -1.86
CA THR A 79 4.61 -14.76 -0.45
C THR A 79 3.90 -15.78 0.42
N ASN A 80 4.60 -16.30 1.44
CA ASN A 80 4.02 -17.22 2.42
C ASN A 80 2.71 -16.65 3.00
N MET A 81 1.68 -17.49 3.10
CA MET A 81 0.37 -17.09 3.59
C MET A 81 -0.17 -18.09 4.62
N VAL A 82 -0.48 -17.59 5.82
CA VAL A 82 -1.14 -18.37 6.86
C VAL A 82 -2.65 -18.22 6.72
N ILE A 83 -3.34 -19.35 6.54
CA ILE A 83 -4.80 -19.39 6.42
C ILE A 83 -5.41 -19.78 7.77
N VAL A 84 -6.19 -18.87 8.35
CA VAL A 84 -6.98 -19.10 9.57
C VAL A 84 -8.43 -19.36 9.14
N ARG A 85 -8.93 -20.57 9.40
CA ARG A 85 -10.26 -21.02 8.95
C ARG A 85 -11.36 -20.80 10.01
N GLU A 86 -11.10 -19.96 10.99
CA GLU A 86 -11.98 -19.67 12.11
C GLU A 86 -11.90 -18.19 12.48
N ASP A 87 -12.77 -17.76 13.40
CA ASP A 87 -12.77 -16.40 13.91
C ASP A 87 -11.58 -16.14 14.83
N VAL A 88 -10.97 -14.96 14.70
CA VAL A 88 -9.89 -14.52 15.58
C VAL A 88 -10.47 -13.66 16.69
N THR A 89 -10.23 -14.04 17.94
CA THR A 89 -10.78 -13.39 19.13
C THR A 89 -9.67 -13.21 20.17
N ALA A 90 -10.00 -12.59 21.31
CA ALA A 90 -9.10 -12.55 22.46
C ALA A 90 -8.62 -13.95 22.92
N VAL A 91 -9.44 -14.99 22.72
CA VAL A 91 -9.14 -16.37 23.13
C VAL A 91 -8.10 -17.00 22.21
N THR A 92 -8.11 -16.66 20.92
CA THR A 92 -7.14 -17.15 19.93
C THR A 92 -5.73 -16.64 20.22
N GLY A 93 -5.61 -15.54 20.97
CA GLY A 93 -4.34 -14.93 21.33
C GLY A 93 -3.79 -14.03 20.22
N LYS A 94 -2.50 -13.66 20.33
CA LYS A 94 -1.81 -12.82 19.33
C LYS A 94 -1.30 -13.69 18.19
N LEU A 95 -1.81 -13.46 16.99
CA LEU A 95 -1.31 -14.07 15.77
C LEU A 95 -0.22 -13.18 15.17
N VAL A 96 1.05 -13.60 15.25
CA VAL A 96 2.19 -12.89 14.66
C VAL A 96 2.81 -13.77 13.58
N VAL A 97 2.83 -13.30 12.33
CA VAL A 97 3.21 -14.09 11.16
C VAL A 97 4.24 -13.36 10.31
N ASP A 98 5.35 -14.05 10.01
CA ASP A 98 6.32 -13.63 8.99
C ASP A 98 5.84 -14.07 7.59
N GLY A 99 4.93 -13.26 7.04
CA GLY A 99 4.19 -13.56 5.82
C GLY A 99 2.85 -12.83 5.82
N SER A 100 1.94 -13.24 4.94
CA SER A 100 0.57 -12.72 4.89
C SER A 100 -0.38 -13.60 5.72
N VAL A 101 -1.50 -13.03 6.15
CA VAL A 101 -2.54 -13.75 6.90
C VAL A 101 -3.87 -13.65 6.15
N TYR A 102 -4.53 -14.77 5.94
CA TYR A 102 -5.89 -14.84 5.42
C TYR A 102 -6.83 -15.46 6.44
N VAL A 103 -7.75 -14.65 6.96
CA VAL A 103 -8.79 -15.07 7.91
C VAL A 103 -10.07 -15.35 7.13
N ILE A 104 -10.43 -16.62 7.01
CA ILE A 104 -11.71 -17.10 6.47
C ILE A 104 -12.77 -17.04 7.59
N GLY A 105 -12.96 -15.85 8.15
CA GLY A 105 -13.73 -15.60 9.36
C GLY A 105 -13.79 -14.10 9.65
N SER A 106 -14.24 -13.77 10.85
CA SER A 106 -14.23 -12.41 11.41
C SER A 106 -13.10 -12.26 12.43
N VAL A 107 -12.72 -11.02 12.70
CA VAL A 107 -11.87 -10.67 13.84
C VAL A 107 -12.75 -9.97 14.86
N TYR A 108 -13.02 -10.62 15.99
CA TYR A 108 -13.84 -10.08 17.07
C TYR A 108 -13.00 -9.44 18.18
N SER A 109 -13.69 -8.97 19.21
CA SER A 109 -13.11 -8.20 20.31
C SER A 109 -11.87 -8.87 20.90
N GLY A 110 -10.80 -8.08 21.01
CA GLY A 110 -9.51 -8.51 21.53
C GLY A 110 -8.69 -9.39 20.59
N GLY A 111 -9.19 -9.66 19.37
CA GLY A 111 -8.40 -10.29 18.31
C GLY A 111 -7.20 -9.42 17.92
N TYR A 112 -6.04 -10.06 17.77
CA TYR A 112 -4.79 -9.39 17.43
C TYR A 112 -4.09 -10.16 16.31
N ILE A 113 -3.85 -9.47 15.19
CA ILE A 113 -3.12 -10.01 14.04
C ILE A 113 -2.01 -9.04 13.65
N GLU A 114 -0.80 -9.54 13.57
CA GLU A 114 0.39 -8.84 13.09
C GLU A 114 1.05 -9.67 12.00
N ALA A 115 1.19 -9.10 10.81
CA ALA A 115 1.73 -9.78 9.63
C ALA A 115 2.82 -8.93 8.99
N ALA A 116 3.93 -9.54 8.61
CA ALA A 116 4.97 -8.86 7.83
C ALA A 116 4.47 -8.49 6.42
N GLY A 117 3.57 -9.30 5.85
CA GLY A 117 2.90 -9.06 4.57
C GLY A 117 1.51 -8.47 4.75
N ASP A 118 0.55 -8.95 3.95
CA ASP A 118 -0.82 -8.46 3.96
C ASP A 118 -1.69 -9.17 4.99
N ILE A 119 -2.75 -8.50 5.43
CA ILE A 119 -3.84 -9.13 6.20
C ILE A 119 -5.13 -9.05 5.39
N ILE A 120 -5.74 -10.21 5.13
CA ILE A 120 -7.03 -10.32 4.46
C ILE A 120 -8.04 -10.94 5.43
N VAL A 121 -9.17 -10.27 5.63
CA VAL A 121 -10.29 -10.73 6.45
C VAL A 121 -11.52 -10.88 5.56
N GLU A 122 -12.07 -12.10 5.52
CA GLU A 122 -13.23 -12.42 4.68
C GLU A 122 -14.53 -11.75 5.15
N HIS A 123 -14.67 -11.58 6.47
CA HIS A 123 -15.88 -11.02 7.09
C HIS A 123 -15.60 -9.65 7.74
N ASN A 124 -16.03 -9.48 8.99
CA ASN A 124 -15.99 -8.20 9.69
C ASN A 124 -14.82 -8.13 10.66
N VAL A 125 -14.46 -6.91 11.04
CA VAL A 125 -13.52 -6.64 12.13
C VAL A 125 -14.22 -5.79 13.20
N GLU A 126 -14.37 -6.35 14.40
CA GLU A 126 -15.07 -5.77 15.53
C GLU A 126 -14.13 -5.66 16.74
N ALA A 127 -13.75 -4.44 17.12
CA ALA A 127 -12.87 -4.18 18.26
C ALA A 127 -11.56 -5.01 18.29
N GLY A 128 -10.95 -5.21 17.11
CA GLY A 128 -9.69 -5.91 16.91
C GLY A 128 -8.52 -4.99 16.57
N LYS A 129 -7.30 -5.52 16.69
CA LYS A 129 -6.05 -4.85 16.30
C LYS A 129 -5.36 -5.59 15.15
N LEU A 130 -5.25 -4.91 14.01
CA LEU A 130 -4.61 -5.43 12.80
C LEU A 130 -3.38 -4.58 12.46
N ILE A 131 -2.22 -5.22 12.28
CA ILE A 131 -0.96 -4.56 11.93
C ILE A 131 -0.34 -5.29 10.74
N ALA A 132 -0.25 -4.64 9.58
CA ALA A 132 0.33 -5.22 8.38
C ALA A 132 1.56 -4.42 7.90
N GLY A 133 2.64 -5.13 7.59
CA GLY A 133 3.75 -4.58 6.81
C GLY A 133 3.40 -4.37 5.34
N GLY A 134 2.32 -4.99 4.86
CA GLY A 134 1.68 -4.74 3.57
C GLY A 134 0.34 -4.01 3.71
N ASN A 135 -0.63 -4.48 2.94
CA ASN A 135 -2.00 -3.96 2.86
C ASN A 135 -2.92 -4.68 3.86
N ILE A 136 -4.02 -4.02 4.23
CA ILE A 136 -5.12 -4.64 4.96
C ILE A 136 -6.39 -4.58 4.12
N MET A 137 -6.99 -5.75 3.91
CA MET A 137 -8.23 -5.90 3.15
C MET A 137 -9.29 -6.57 4.02
N ILE A 138 -10.38 -5.84 4.27
CA ILE A 138 -11.55 -6.36 5.00
C ILE A 138 -12.70 -6.43 3.99
N LYS A 139 -13.03 -7.62 3.50
CA LYS A 139 -14.00 -7.77 2.40
C LYS A 139 -15.37 -7.20 2.75
N LYS A 140 -15.82 -7.35 4.00
CA LYS A 140 -17.00 -6.65 4.51
C LYS A 140 -16.60 -5.30 5.11
N GLY A 141 -16.71 -5.10 6.41
CA GLY A 141 -16.34 -3.82 7.00
C GLY A 141 -15.90 -3.94 8.44
N SER A 142 -15.48 -2.81 8.99
CA SER A 142 -15.20 -2.69 10.41
C SER A 142 -16.31 -1.91 11.10
N CYS A 143 -16.76 -2.41 12.24
CA CYS A 143 -17.71 -1.75 13.11
C CYS A 143 -17.21 -1.87 14.55
N SER A 144 -17.03 -0.76 15.26
CA SER A 144 -16.62 -0.82 16.65
C SER A 144 -17.15 0.34 17.49
N LYS A 145 -16.83 0.38 18.79
CA LYS A 145 -17.09 1.53 19.67
C LYS A 145 -15.82 2.37 19.89
N ASN A 146 -15.05 2.60 18.82
CA ASN A 146 -13.70 3.21 18.81
C ASN A 146 -12.55 2.30 19.29
N ASP A 147 -12.78 0.99 19.38
CA ASP A 147 -11.79 0.02 19.85
C ASP A 147 -11.17 -0.82 18.72
N CYS A 148 -11.38 -0.43 17.46
CA CYS A 148 -10.72 -1.05 16.31
C CYS A 148 -9.51 -0.24 15.86
N PHE A 149 -8.36 -0.89 15.78
CA PHE A 149 -7.08 -0.31 15.38
C PHE A 149 -6.53 -1.03 14.16
N ILE A 150 -6.39 -0.33 13.05
CA ILE A 150 -5.95 -0.87 11.77
C ILE A 150 -4.72 -0.08 11.32
N GLU A 151 -3.54 -0.70 11.34
CA GLU A 151 -2.28 -0.11 10.89
C GLU A 151 -1.73 -0.86 9.67
N ALA A 152 -1.53 -0.18 8.55
CA ALA A 152 -0.94 -0.76 7.34
C ALA A 152 0.21 0.11 6.80
N LYS A 153 1.34 -0.50 6.45
CA LYS A 153 2.37 0.21 5.66
C LYS A 153 1.97 0.31 4.17
N GLY A 154 0.98 -0.45 3.74
CA GLY A 154 0.32 -0.34 2.45
C GLY A 154 -1.04 0.35 2.51
N GLU A 155 -1.97 -0.09 1.66
CA GLU A 155 -3.35 0.41 1.61
C GLU A 155 -4.25 -0.29 2.62
N VAL A 156 -5.33 0.39 3.02
CA VAL A 156 -6.43 -0.20 3.79
C VAL A 156 -7.70 -0.14 2.95
N SER A 157 -8.36 -1.27 2.78
CA SER A 157 -9.59 -1.36 1.98
C SER A 157 -10.69 -2.13 2.69
N GLY A 158 -11.92 -1.68 2.52
CA GLY A 158 -13.11 -2.44 2.91
C GLY A 158 -14.40 -1.84 2.40
N SER A 159 -15.53 -2.49 2.63
CA SER A 159 -16.83 -1.97 2.24
C SER A 159 -17.25 -0.79 3.12
N PHE A 160 -17.03 -0.86 4.42
CA PHE A 160 -17.33 0.24 5.34
C PHE A 160 -16.41 0.27 6.57
N PHE A 161 -16.24 1.45 7.14
CA PHE A 161 -15.55 1.68 8.40
C PHE A 161 -16.42 2.53 9.34
N GLU A 162 -16.77 1.98 10.51
CA GLU A 162 -17.56 2.65 11.53
C GLU A 162 -16.81 2.68 12.85
N ALA A 163 -16.59 3.90 13.36
CA ALA A 163 -15.87 4.15 14.60
C ALA A 163 -14.55 3.36 14.67
N ALA A 164 -13.76 3.45 13.59
CA ALA A 164 -12.46 2.79 13.46
C ALA A 164 -11.31 3.80 13.54
N ASN A 165 -10.17 3.36 14.06
CA ASN A 165 -8.90 4.08 14.02
C ASN A 165 -8.02 3.44 12.95
N ILE A 166 -7.71 4.18 11.88
CA ILE A 166 -6.99 3.67 10.71
C ILE A 166 -5.75 4.53 10.46
N ASP A 167 -4.58 3.90 10.48
CA ASP A 167 -3.31 4.49 10.10
C ASP A 167 -2.75 3.75 8.87
N ALA A 168 -2.61 4.44 7.73
CA ALA A 168 -2.17 3.83 6.47
C ALA A 168 -1.08 4.66 5.78
N ASP A 169 0.02 4.06 5.37
CA ASP A 169 1.01 4.74 4.51
C ASP A 169 0.53 4.78 3.04
N GLY A 170 -0.32 3.84 2.62
CA GLY A 170 -1.02 3.83 1.34
C GLY A 170 -2.39 4.52 1.38
N ASN A 171 -3.24 4.28 0.38
CA ASN A 171 -4.60 4.84 0.32
C ASN A 171 -5.55 4.12 1.31
N VAL A 172 -6.60 4.82 1.74
CA VAL A 172 -7.73 4.22 2.47
C VAL A 172 -8.95 4.23 1.57
N ARG A 173 -9.50 3.05 1.25
CA ARG A 173 -10.61 2.88 0.31
C ARG A 173 -11.82 2.28 1.01
N ALA A 174 -12.97 2.94 0.86
CA ALA A 174 -14.24 2.42 1.39
C ALA A 174 -15.44 2.75 0.50
N ASN A 175 -16.58 2.10 0.72
CA ASN A 175 -17.86 2.67 0.26
C ASN A 175 -18.45 3.62 1.31
N TYR A 176 -18.23 3.37 2.60
CA TYR A 176 -18.84 4.16 3.67
C TYR A 176 -17.87 4.35 4.84
N ILE A 177 -17.74 5.57 5.33
CA ILE A 177 -16.89 5.90 6.49
C ILE A 177 -17.71 6.73 7.46
N MET A 178 -17.86 6.23 8.69
CA MET A 178 -18.64 6.87 9.74
C MET A 178 -17.88 6.98 11.05
N ASN A 179 -17.90 8.17 11.66
CA ASN A 179 -17.35 8.43 13.00
C ASN A 179 -15.93 7.89 13.22
N SER A 180 -15.12 7.84 12.17
CA SER A 180 -13.81 7.18 12.21
C SER A 180 -12.67 8.20 12.27
N ASN A 181 -11.52 7.79 12.80
CA ASN A 181 -10.30 8.58 12.81
C ASN A 181 -9.30 7.95 11.84
N ILE A 182 -9.01 8.64 10.74
CA ILE A 182 -8.19 8.13 9.64
C ILE A 182 -6.98 9.04 9.48
N ASN A 183 -5.78 8.46 9.48
CA ASN A 183 -4.55 9.11 9.06
C ASN A 183 -3.96 8.33 7.89
N THR A 184 -3.71 9.02 6.78
CA THR A 184 -3.11 8.39 5.61
C THR A 184 -2.10 9.27 4.89
N MET A 185 -0.96 8.70 4.48
CA MET A 185 -0.01 9.36 3.56
C MET A 185 -0.51 9.32 2.11
N GLY A 186 -1.49 8.48 1.82
CA GLY A 186 -2.19 8.38 0.57
C GLY A 186 -3.42 9.28 0.48
N LYS A 187 -4.42 8.80 -0.26
CA LYS A 187 -5.75 9.41 -0.40
C LYS A 187 -6.77 8.63 0.41
N VAL A 188 -7.77 9.34 0.93
CA VAL A 188 -9.03 8.71 1.35
C VAL A 188 -9.98 8.69 0.15
N ILE A 189 -10.41 7.50 -0.26
CA ILE A 189 -11.24 7.28 -1.44
C ILE A 189 -12.53 6.59 -1.01
N VAL A 190 -13.62 7.34 -0.99
CA VAL A 190 -14.96 6.83 -0.70
C VAL A 190 -15.75 6.71 -1.99
N SER A 191 -15.86 5.47 -2.46
CA SER A 191 -16.42 5.10 -3.77
C SER A 191 -17.85 4.58 -3.67
N GLY A 192 -18.50 4.40 -4.82
CA GLY A 192 -19.87 3.91 -4.92
C GLY A 192 -20.92 5.01 -5.06
N SER A 193 -22.05 4.68 -5.69
CA SER A 193 -23.14 5.62 -5.99
C SER A 193 -23.83 6.18 -4.74
N LYS A 194 -23.68 5.51 -3.60
CA LYS A 194 -24.15 5.95 -2.29
C LYS A 194 -22.99 6.17 -1.31
N GLY A 195 -21.77 6.33 -1.82
CA GLY A 195 -20.60 6.47 -0.96
C GLY A 195 -20.72 7.69 -0.05
N MET A 196 -20.30 7.57 1.20
CA MET A 196 -20.46 8.65 2.19
C MET A 196 -19.34 8.65 3.22
N LEU A 197 -18.80 9.84 3.47
CA LEU A 197 -17.85 10.12 4.54
C LEU A 197 -18.52 11.06 5.52
N LEU A 198 -18.75 10.63 6.76
CA LEU A 198 -19.43 11.45 7.76
C LEU A 198 -18.92 11.18 9.18
N GLY A 199 -18.73 12.23 9.97
CA GLY A 199 -18.31 12.13 11.36
C GLY A 199 -16.86 11.68 11.56
N GLY A 200 -16.27 12.14 12.65
CA GLY A 200 -14.87 11.90 12.97
C GLY A 200 -13.91 12.79 12.18
N ARG A 201 -12.69 12.28 11.95
CA ARG A 201 -11.58 13.02 11.37
C ARG A 201 -10.89 12.18 10.29
N ALA A 202 -10.73 12.74 9.10
CA ALA A 202 -9.97 12.15 8.01
C ALA A 202 -8.80 13.05 7.61
N CYS A 203 -7.59 12.61 7.90
CA CYS A 203 -6.34 13.29 7.57
C CYS A 203 -5.64 12.55 6.42
N ALA A 204 -5.51 13.19 5.26
CA ALA A 204 -4.95 12.57 4.06
C ALA A 204 -3.96 13.47 3.33
N ILE A 205 -2.72 13.03 3.17
CA ILE A 205 -1.67 13.87 2.56
C ILE A 205 -1.93 14.10 1.05
N LYS A 206 -2.30 13.05 0.31
CA LYS A 206 -2.55 13.13 -1.15
C LYS A 206 -3.96 13.62 -1.51
N GLY A 207 -4.85 13.80 -0.55
CA GLY A 207 -6.20 14.33 -0.78
C GLY A 207 -7.33 13.37 -0.48
N ILE A 208 -8.56 13.87 -0.60
CA ILE A 208 -9.78 13.13 -0.25
C ILE A 208 -10.72 13.16 -1.44
N ASP A 209 -11.25 12.01 -1.80
CA ASP A 209 -12.16 11.82 -2.91
C ASP A 209 -13.37 11.02 -2.42
N THR A 210 -14.52 11.68 -2.30
CA THR A 210 -15.75 11.06 -1.80
C THR A 210 -16.93 11.32 -2.72
N TYR A 211 -17.90 10.41 -2.72
CA TYR A 211 -19.17 10.68 -3.36
C TYR A 211 -19.99 11.68 -2.53
N ASN A 212 -20.37 11.36 -1.28
CA ASN A 212 -21.02 12.32 -0.38
C ASN A 212 -20.14 12.66 0.83
N LEU A 213 -20.24 13.89 1.32
CA LEU A 213 -19.54 14.40 2.50
C LEU A 213 -20.53 14.97 3.51
N GLY A 214 -20.52 14.44 4.73
CA GLY A 214 -21.45 14.82 5.79
C GLY A 214 -22.85 14.24 5.62
N ASN A 215 -23.78 14.69 6.46
CA ASN A 215 -25.18 14.26 6.41
C ASN A 215 -26.15 15.39 6.82
N LYS A 216 -27.45 15.14 6.65
CA LYS A 216 -28.53 16.07 7.04
C LYS A 216 -28.66 16.28 8.55
N SER A 217 -28.04 15.42 9.36
CA SER A 217 -28.03 15.54 10.82
C SER A 217 -26.89 16.42 11.33
N HIS A 218 -26.17 17.10 10.43
CA HIS A 218 -25.06 18.02 10.74
C HIS A 218 -23.96 17.38 11.61
N ILE A 219 -23.70 16.09 11.40
CA ILE A 219 -22.60 15.41 12.07
C ILE A 219 -21.30 16.06 11.59
N LYS A 220 -20.59 16.70 12.52
CA LYS A 220 -19.34 17.41 12.25
C LYS A 220 -18.31 16.44 11.71
N THR A 221 -17.82 16.75 10.51
CA THR A 221 -16.83 15.96 9.79
C THR A 221 -15.61 16.83 9.56
N TYR A 222 -14.44 16.37 10.00
CA TYR A 222 -13.18 17.12 9.90
C TYR A 222 -12.29 16.49 8.84
N LEU A 223 -11.97 17.24 7.80
CA LEU A 223 -11.08 16.82 6.73
C LEU A 223 -9.80 17.64 6.80
N GLU A 224 -8.65 16.98 6.84
CA GLU A 224 -7.34 17.61 6.80
C GLU A 224 -6.53 17.08 5.62
N VAL A 225 -6.04 17.97 4.75
CA VAL A 225 -5.31 17.59 3.54
C VAL A 225 -4.01 18.37 3.38
N GLY A 226 -2.97 17.68 2.88
CA GLY A 226 -1.69 18.29 2.54
C GLY A 226 -0.70 18.30 3.69
N ARG A 227 -0.06 19.44 3.97
CA ARG A 227 0.97 19.60 5.02
C ARG A 227 0.36 19.69 6.41
N THR A 228 -0.18 18.57 6.88
CA THR A 228 -0.82 18.44 8.20
C THR A 228 0.19 18.10 9.29
N ALA A 229 -0.27 17.96 10.54
CA ALA A 229 0.57 17.43 11.62
C ALA A 229 1.16 16.04 11.29
N LEU A 230 0.40 15.22 10.56
CA LEU A 230 0.83 13.90 10.09
C LEU A 230 2.05 14.01 9.15
N TYR A 231 2.02 14.97 8.22
CA TYR A 231 3.14 15.26 7.32
C TYR A 231 4.42 15.58 8.09
N HIS A 232 4.34 16.50 9.05
CA HIS A 232 5.49 16.94 9.84
C HIS A 232 6.03 15.82 10.74
N LYS A 233 5.14 15.00 11.31
CA LYS A 233 5.53 13.82 12.10
C LYS A 233 6.31 12.81 11.24
N LYS A 234 5.85 12.53 10.02
CA LYS A 234 6.55 11.60 9.10
C LYS A 234 7.87 12.18 8.61
N GLN A 235 7.93 13.48 8.31
CA GLN A 235 9.17 14.16 7.93
C GLN A 235 10.22 14.10 9.05
N ALA A 236 9.82 14.31 10.30
CA ALA A 236 10.72 14.19 11.45
C ALA A 236 11.22 12.74 11.64
N LEU A 237 10.34 11.74 11.46
CA LEU A 237 10.70 10.32 11.48
C LEU A 237 11.75 9.98 10.41
N PHE A 238 11.51 10.36 9.16
CA PHE A 238 12.48 10.12 8.08
C PHE A 238 13.81 10.81 8.32
N LYS A 239 13.81 12.04 8.86
CA LYS A 239 15.06 12.74 9.21
C LYS A 239 15.84 11.99 10.29
N ALA A 240 15.17 11.44 11.30
CA ALA A 240 15.80 10.66 12.36
C ALA A 240 16.35 9.32 11.84
N GLN A 241 15.58 8.62 11.01
CA GLN A 241 16.02 7.36 10.37
C GLN A 241 17.24 7.59 9.47
N ARG A 242 17.21 8.66 8.68
CA ARG A 242 18.33 9.04 7.80
C ARG A 242 19.61 9.32 8.58
N ALA A 243 19.50 10.06 9.69
CA ALA A 243 20.64 10.32 10.56
C ALA A 243 21.23 9.01 11.11
N LYS A 244 20.38 8.08 11.55
CA LYS A 244 20.81 6.78 12.05
C LYS A 244 21.54 5.94 10.98
N ILE A 245 21.03 5.87 9.75
CA ILE A 245 21.67 5.12 8.67
C ILE A 245 23.02 5.73 8.29
N LEU A 246 23.13 7.07 8.27
CA LEU A 246 24.39 7.76 8.01
C LEU A 246 25.45 7.50 9.11
N ASP A 247 25.03 7.48 10.38
CA ASP A 247 25.94 7.14 11.49
C ASP A 247 26.42 5.68 11.36
N GLU A 248 25.52 4.75 11.02
CA GLU A 248 25.87 3.34 10.77
C GLU A 248 26.83 3.18 9.59
N LEU A 249 26.61 3.89 8.48
CA LEU A 249 27.50 3.92 7.33
C LEU A 249 28.89 4.46 7.69
N SER A 250 28.95 5.57 8.43
CA SER A 250 30.23 6.14 8.90
C SER A 250 31.03 5.13 9.72
N MET A 251 30.38 4.37 10.61
CA MET A 251 31.06 3.32 11.39
C MET A 251 31.57 2.19 10.50
N LEU A 252 30.81 1.77 9.48
CA LEU A 252 31.22 0.73 8.53
C LEU A 252 32.41 1.20 7.66
N GLU A 253 32.40 2.45 7.21
CA GLU A 253 33.50 3.07 6.46
C GLU A 253 34.78 3.19 7.30
N GLU A 254 34.67 3.54 8.59
CA GLU A 254 35.80 3.53 9.51
C GLU A 254 36.37 2.14 9.74
N GLN A 255 35.51 1.12 9.83
CA GLN A 255 35.95 -0.28 9.89
C GLN A 255 36.65 -0.71 8.60
N TRP A 256 36.12 -0.30 7.45
CA TRP A 256 36.69 -0.55 6.14
C TRP A 256 38.10 0.05 6.01
N ASN A 257 38.25 1.32 6.38
CA ASN A 257 39.53 2.02 6.34
C ASN A 257 40.57 1.40 7.28
N ARG A 258 40.15 0.89 8.44
CA ARG A 258 41.04 0.15 9.36
C ARG A 258 41.54 -1.15 8.74
N ILE A 259 40.67 -1.93 8.08
CA ILE A 259 41.05 -3.18 7.41
C ILE A 259 42.04 -2.93 6.27
N LEU A 260 41.87 -1.83 5.52
CA LEU A 260 42.83 -1.44 4.48
C LEU A 260 44.21 -1.07 5.05
N GLN A 261 44.27 -0.48 6.24
CA GLN A 261 45.52 -0.13 6.92
C GLN A 261 46.20 -1.34 7.58
N SER A 262 45.43 -2.33 8.05
CA SER A 262 45.94 -3.55 8.68
C SER A 262 45.25 -4.80 8.13
N LEU A 263 45.66 -5.19 6.91
CA LEU A 263 45.17 -6.41 6.27
C LEU A 263 45.50 -7.65 7.13
N PRO A 264 44.51 -8.54 7.37
CA PRO A 264 44.78 -9.82 8.01
C PRO A 264 45.83 -10.62 7.22
N PRO A 265 46.78 -11.28 7.88
CA PRO A 265 47.81 -12.07 7.19
C PRO A 265 47.23 -13.31 6.46
N ASP A 266 46.04 -13.75 6.87
CA ASP A 266 45.28 -14.83 6.25
C ASP A 266 44.41 -14.27 5.11
N LYS A 267 44.82 -14.52 3.86
CA LYS A 267 44.15 -14.00 2.65
C LYS A 267 42.68 -14.40 2.55
N GLU A 268 42.35 -15.63 2.93
CA GLU A 268 41.00 -16.17 2.76
C GLU A 268 40.03 -15.55 3.78
N LYS A 269 40.50 -15.34 5.02
CA LYS A 269 39.73 -14.61 6.05
C LYS A 269 39.61 -13.12 5.75
N ALA A 270 40.66 -12.50 5.18
CA ALA A 270 40.62 -11.11 4.75
C ALA A 270 39.57 -10.89 3.65
N GLU A 271 39.53 -11.78 2.66
CA GLU A 271 38.57 -11.71 1.55
C GLU A 271 37.13 -11.87 2.02
N GLN A 272 36.84 -12.85 2.89
CA GLN A 272 35.50 -13.03 3.47
C GLN A 272 35.05 -11.82 4.30
N LEU A 273 35.96 -11.22 5.07
CA LEU A 273 35.66 -10.04 5.89
C LEU A 273 35.35 -8.83 5.02
N ILE A 274 36.17 -8.59 4.00
CA ILE A 274 35.99 -7.53 2.99
C ILE A 274 34.66 -7.72 2.26
N GLN A 275 34.33 -8.95 1.85
CA GLN A 275 33.09 -9.25 1.14
C GLN A 275 31.85 -8.99 2.01
N LYS A 276 31.88 -9.42 3.29
CA LYS A 276 30.79 -9.14 4.24
C LYS A 276 30.61 -7.65 4.50
N LEU A 277 31.71 -6.92 4.66
CA LEU A 277 31.67 -5.49 4.94
C LEU A 277 31.17 -4.70 3.74
N ASN A 278 31.65 -5.03 2.52
CA ASN A 278 31.12 -4.47 1.28
C ASN A 278 29.62 -4.76 1.12
N ALA A 279 29.19 -6.00 1.40
CA ALA A 279 27.78 -6.35 1.33
C ALA A 279 26.93 -5.52 2.32
N ALA A 280 27.45 -5.29 3.53
CA ALA A 280 26.77 -4.46 4.54
C ALA A 280 26.69 -2.98 4.14
N ILE A 281 27.78 -2.40 3.60
CA ILE A 281 27.82 -1.02 3.10
C ILE A 281 26.83 -0.87 1.94
N VAL A 282 26.89 -1.75 0.94
CA VAL A 282 25.98 -1.73 -0.21
C VAL A 282 24.52 -1.88 0.22
N ALA A 283 24.23 -2.75 1.19
CA ALA A 283 22.88 -2.89 1.74
C ALA A 283 22.40 -1.60 2.43
N LYS A 284 23.26 -0.94 3.20
CA LYS A 284 22.94 0.33 3.88
C LYS A 284 22.81 1.50 2.92
N ASP A 285 23.64 1.56 1.88
CA ASP A 285 23.50 2.54 0.80
C ASP A 285 22.18 2.37 0.05
N HIS A 286 21.76 1.13 -0.20
CA HIS A 286 20.45 0.85 -0.79
C HIS A 286 19.32 1.31 0.13
N GLU A 287 19.39 1.00 1.43
CA GLU A 287 18.43 1.45 2.44
C GLU A 287 18.33 2.99 2.49
N LEU A 288 19.47 3.68 2.43
CA LEU A 288 19.54 5.14 2.38
C LEU A 288 18.91 5.69 1.09
N ALA A 289 19.20 5.08 -0.05
CA ALA A 289 18.65 5.49 -1.34
C ALA A 289 17.12 5.33 -1.39
N ASP A 290 16.59 4.24 -0.83
CA ASP A 290 15.15 4.01 -0.71
C ASP A 290 14.50 5.07 0.19
N LEU A 291 15.11 5.39 1.33
CA LEU A 291 14.63 6.42 2.24
C LEU A 291 14.65 7.81 1.59
N ASP A 292 15.73 8.16 0.88
CA ASP A 292 15.84 9.45 0.17
C ASP A 292 14.83 9.55 -0.98
N ALA A 293 14.53 8.44 -1.66
CA ALA A 293 13.45 8.36 -2.63
C ALA A 293 12.09 8.64 -1.96
N ASP A 294 11.82 8.06 -0.79
CA ASP A 294 10.57 8.29 -0.04
C ASP A 294 10.44 9.72 0.49
N VAL A 295 11.53 10.33 0.95
CA VAL A 295 11.57 11.74 1.34
C VAL A 295 11.23 12.64 0.15
N SER A 296 11.81 12.35 -1.02
CA SER A 296 11.55 13.09 -2.25
C SER A 296 10.10 12.91 -2.75
N LYS A 297 9.55 11.69 -2.66
CA LYS A 297 8.13 11.43 -2.94
C LYS A 297 7.24 12.29 -2.03
N LEU A 298 7.50 12.31 -0.73
CA LEU A 298 6.74 13.08 0.25
C LEU A 298 6.76 14.59 -0.04
N ALA A 299 7.92 15.13 -0.41
CA ALA A 299 8.07 16.54 -0.78
C ALA A 299 7.26 16.90 -2.04
N ASN A 300 7.36 16.07 -3.09
CA ASN A 300 6.70 16.30 -4.38
C ASN A 300 5.17 16.22 -4.30
N ILE A 301 4.63 15.32 -3.47
CA ILE A 301 3.19 15.14 -3.26
C ILE A 301 2.51 16.46 -2.84
N THR A 302 3.18 17.29 -2.04
CA THR A 302 2.60 18.55 -1.56
C THR A 302 2.59 19.67 -2.60
N GLN A 303 3.41 19.58 -3.65
CA GLN A 303 3.53 20.62 -4.68
C GLN A 303 2.53 20.43 -5.83
N GLN A 304 2.09 19.20 -6.09
CA GLN A 304 1.27 18.85 -7.27
C GLN A 304 -0.24 18.81 -7.02
N ASN A 305 -0.70 18.96 -5.77
CA ASN A 305 -2.11 18.77 -5.42
C ASN A 305 -3.00 19.96 -5.78
N THR A 306 -3.39 20.03 -7.06
CA THR A 306 -4.33 21.03 -7.61
C THR A 306 -5.79 20.81 -7.17
N LYS A 307 -6.13 19.61 -6.67
CA LYS A 307 -7.46 19.26 -6.13
C LYS A 307 -7.28 18.51 -4.81
N ALA A 308 -7.53 19.16 -3.69
CA ALA A 308 -7.28 18.61 -2.36
C ALA A 308 -8.44 17.74 -1.86
N VAL A 309 -9.68 18.23 -2.02
CA VAL A 309 -10.90 17.47 -1.69
C VAL A 309 -11.84 17.51 -2.88
N ILE A 310 -12.34 16.33 -3.27
CA ILE A 310 -13.28 16.15 -4.38
C ILE A 310 -14.54 15.51 -3.83
N VAL A 311 -15.68 16.16 -4.04
CA VAL A 311 -17.02 15.66 -3.67
C VAL A 311 -17.85 15.53 -4.94
N ARG A 312 -18.17 14.30 -5.35
CA ARG A 312 -18.87 14.03 -6.62
C ARG A 312 -20.41 14.13 -6.52
N GLY A 313 -20.94 13.89 -5.34
CA GLY A 313 -22.36 13.95 -4.98
C GLY A 313 -22.66 15.22 -4.20
N PHE A 314 -23.10 15.09 -2.95
CA PHE A 314 -23.45 16.21 -2.07
C PHE A 314 -22.43 16.39 -0.95
N ASP A 315 -22.08 17.65 -0.67
CA ASP A 315 -21.43 18.08 0.56
C ASP A 315 -22.48 18.79 1.43
N PHE A 316 -22.69 18.27 2.63
CA PHE A 316 -23.68 18.78 3.58
C PHE A 316 -23.08 19.87 4.47
N GLU A 317 -23.91 20.80 4.92
CA GLU A 317 -23.46 21.90 5.78
C GLU A 317 -22.86 21.42 7.11
N GLY A 318 -21.81 22.12 7.56
CA GLY A 318 -21.06 21.77 8.77
C GLY A 318 -19.79 20.94 8.52
N SER A 319 -19.51 20.54 7.28
CA SER A 319 -18.21 19.97 6.88
C SER A 319 -17.08 20.97 7.12
N ASN A 320 -16.03 20.55 7.84
CA ASN A 320 -14.84 21.35 8.09
C ASN A 320 -13.68 20.81 7.26
N ILE A 321 -13.13 21.66 6.40
CA ILE A 321 -12.07 21.32 5.46
C ILE A 321 -10.86 22.19 5.78
N GLU A 322 -9.75 21.55 6.09
CA GLU A 322 -8.47 22.17 6.34
C GLU A 322 -7.47 21.69 5.28
N ILE A 323 -6.91 22.63 4.52
CA ILE A 323 -5.89 22.34 3.50
C ILE A 323 -4.62 23.09 3.91
N ASN A 324 -3.57 22.33 4.25
CA ASN A 324 -2.37 22.81 4.92
C ASN A 324 -2.71 23.49 6.25
N THR A 325 -2.93 24.82 6.24
CA THR A 325 -3.30 25.63 7.41
C THR A 325 -4.57 26.45 7.17
N ALA A 326 -5.10 26.42 5.95
CA ALA A 326 -6.28 27.20 5.58
C ALA A 326 -7.53 26.39 5.90
N LYS A 327 -8.43 26.98 6.69
CA LYS A 327 -9.68 26.35 7.13
C LYS A 327 -10.87 26.88 6.34
N TYR A 328 -11.84 26.01 6.12
CA TYR A 328 -13.10 26.31 5.47
C TYR A 328 -14.20 25.46 6.07
N THR A 329 -15.26 26.10 6.53
CA THR A 329 -16.48 25.41 6.97
C THR A 329 -17.55 25.65 5.93
N LEU A 330 -18.15 24.59 5.42
CA LEU A 330 -19.22 24.70 4.43
C LEU A 330 -20.49 25.26 5.10
N PRO A 331 -20.99 26.44 4.68
CA PRO A 331 -22.14 27.08 5.34
C PRO A 331 -23.48 26.49 4.91
N THR A 332 -23.60 26.03 3.67
CA THR A 332 -24.83 25.50 3.07
C THR A 332 -24.49 24.36 2.14
N ARG A 333 -25.43 23.40 2.03
CA ARG A 333 -25.24 22.22 1.18
C ARG A 333 -24.87 22.60 -0.26
N VAL A 334 -23.92 21.88 -0.84
CA VAL A 334 -23.53 22.02 -2.26
C VAL A 334 -23.47 20.68 -2.95
N SER A 335 -23.69 20.66 -4.26
CA SER A 335 -23.52 19.47 -5.08
C SER A 335 -22.29 19.63 -5.97
N ARG A 336 -21.52 18.54 -6.17
CA ARG A 336 -20.39 18.49 -7.10
C ARG A 336 -19.39 19.60 -6.83
N ALA A 337 -18.58 19.44 -5.79
CA ALA A 337 -17.64 20.45 -5.33
C ALA A 337 -16.20 19.93 -5.33
N VAL A 338 -15.27 20.83 -5.64
CA VAL A 338 -13.83 20.63 -5.48
C VAL A 338 -13.31 21.74 -4.59
N PHE A 339 -12.63 21.35 -3.51
CA PHE A 339 -11.91 22.27 -2.64
C PHE A 339 -10.43 22.21 -2.97
N LYS A 340 -9.85 23.39 -3.19
CA LYS A 340 -8.43 23.56 -3.49
C LYS A 340 -7.88 24.80 -2.82
N LEU A 341 -6.57 24.83 -2.65
CA LEU A 341 -5.88 26.01 -2.13
C LEU A 341 -5.61 27.00 -3.27
N LYS A 342 -6.00 28.26 -3.10
CA LYS A 342 -5.66 29.38 -3.99
C LYS A 342 -5.32 30.60 -3.12
N ASN A 343 -4.13 31.16 -3.29
CA ASN A 343 -3.64 32.32 -2.51
C ASN A 343 -3.78 32.11 -0.98
N ASN A 344 -3.35 30.95 -0.47
CA ASN A 344 -3.46 30.55 0.93
C ASN A 344 -4.89 30.54 1.52
N LYS A 345 -5.91 30.53 0.66
CA LYS A 345 -7.31 30.35 1.07
C LYS A 345 -7.88 29.10 0.40
N VAL A 346 -8.75 28.40 1.10
CA VAL A 346 -9.53 27.31 0.51
C VAL A 346 -10.60 27.94 -0.37
N VAL A 347 -10.62 27.55 -1.64
CA VAL A 347 -11.65 27.96 -2.60
C VAL A 347 -12.44 26.74 -3.05
N MET A 348 -13.75 26.89 -3.08
CA MET A 348 -14.67 25.90 -3.63
C MET A 348 -14.91 26.20 -5.11
N VAL A 349 -14.80 25.17 -5.95
CA VAL A 349 -15.11 25.21 -7.38
C VAL A 349 -16.11 24.11 -7.70
N LYS A 350 -17.11 24.41 -8.54
CA LYS A 350 -18.06 23.41 -8.99
C LYS A 350 -17.40 22.44 -9.98
N LEU A 351 -17.70 21.15 -9.82
CA LEU A 351 -17.06 20.02 -10.50
C LEU A 351 -17.69 19.71 -11.85
#